data_AF-A0A7V7RIJ5-F1
#
_entry.id   AF-A0A7V7RIJ5-F1
#
_cell.length_a   1.000
_cell.length_b   1.000
_cell.length_c   1.000
_cell.angle_alpha   90.00
_cell.angle_beta   90.00
_cell.angle_gamma   90.00
#
_symmetry.space_group_name_H-M   'P 1'
#
loop_
_entity.id
_entity.type
_entity.pdbx_description
1 polymer ?
#
loop_
_entity_poly.entity_id
_entity_poly.type
_entity_poly.pdbx_seq_one_letter_code
_entity_poly.pdbx_strand_id
1 'polypeptide(L)'
;MRKKAIILGIALVAAAIIFLVFNFDEEAKDIKELIKSYSTSDMGEDSASITSHDLIVAKSDGSKHSYELPKDEFFVSIAPYINETHPCALHNLTGCQGEMANEKFAVYIEDEEGNAVVDEVMKSHDNGFIDLWIPRDQTYKISIAYKGKKADSTISSFKGDHTCITTMQLS
;
A
#
# COMPACT_ATOMS: atom_id res chain seq x y z
N MET A 1 21.68 -46.45 6.04
CA MET A 1 21.73 -45.60 4.84
C MET A 1 20.49 -44.71 4.65
N ARG A 2 19.26 -45.21 4.84
CA ARG A 2 18.01 -44.40 4.67
C ARG A 2 17.90 -43.15 5.57
N LYS A 3 18.34 -43.20 6.84
CA LYS A 3 18.24 -42.04 7.77
C LYS A 3 19.14 -40.85 7.41
N LYS A 4 20.34 -41.09 6.85
CA LYS A 4 21.25 -40.01 6.41
C LYS A 4 20.73 -39.28 5.16
N ALA A 5 20.08 -40.02 4.25
CA ALA A 5 19.43 -39.43 3.07
C ALA A 5 18.22 -38.56 3.45
N ILE A 6 17.45 -38.95 4.47
CA ILE A 6 16.31 -38.17 4.99
C ILE A 6 16.77 -36.84 5.61
N ILE A 7 17.82 -36.87 6.44
CA ILE A 7 18.35 -35.65 7.09
C ILE A 7 18.94 -34.67 6.06
N LEU A 8 19.66 -35.19 5.06
CA LEU A 8 20.21 -34.36 3.99
C LEU A 8 19.12 -33.76 3.09
N GLY A 9 18.05 -34.52 2.82
CA GLY A 9 16.88 -34.04 2.09
C GLY A 9 16.13 -32.94 2.84
N ILE A 10 15.95 -33.07 4.16
CA ILE A 10 15.31 -32.04 5.00
C ILE A 10 16.15 -30.76 5.04
N ALA A 11 17.48 -30.86 5.17
CA ALA A 11 18.36 -29.69 5.19
C ALA A 11 18.38 -28.93 3.86
N LEU A 12 18.36 -29.64 2.72
CA LEU A 12 18.28 -29.03 1.39
C LEU A 12 16.94 -28.33 1.15
N VAL A 13 15.82 -28.93 1.59
CA VAL A 13 14.50 -28.31 1.51
C VAL A 13 14.42 -27.08 2.40
N ALA A 14 14.93 -27.14 3.63
CA ALA A 14 14.98 -25.99 4.53
C ALA A 14 15.84 -24.85 3.95
N ALA A 15 17.02 -25.15 3.40
CA ALA A 15 17.88 -24.15 2.77
C ALA A 15 17.25 -23.53 1.52
N ALA A 16 16.56 -24.33 0.69
CA ALA A 16 15.83 -23.83 -0.47
C ALA A 16 14.66 -22.93 -0.05
N ILE A 17 13.90 -23.30 0.98
CA ILE A 17 12.81 -22.46 1.53
C ILE A 17 13.39 -21.15 2.07
N ILE A 18 14.47 -21.22 2.87
CA ILE A 18 15.12 -20.05 3.44
C ILE A 18 15.61 -19.11 2.32
N PHE A 19 16.28 -19.64 1.29
CA PHE A 19 16.73 -18.86 0.15
C PHE A 19 15.56 -18.21 -0.60
N LEU A 20 14.45 -18.93 -0.78
CA LEU A 20 13.27 -18.43 -1.48
C LEU A 20 12.57 -17.32 -0.67
N VAL A 21 12.42 -17.50 0.64
CA VAL A 21 11.88 -16.47 1.56
C VAL A 21 12.74 -15.21 1.55
N PHE A 22 14.07 -15.35 1.66
CA PHE A 22 14.97 -14.18 1.66
C PHE A 22 14.93 -13.38 0.36
N ASN A 23 14.86 -14.04 -0.81
CA ASN A 23 14.77 -13.31 -2.09
C ASN A 23 13.42 -12.57 -2.22
N PHE A 24 12.32 -13.16 -1.72
CA PHE A 24 11.01 -12.52 -1.75
C PHE A 24 10.95 -11.25 -0.90
N ASP A 25 11.53 -11.29 0.31
CA ASP A 25 11.58 -10.12 1.20
C ASP A 25 12.38 -8.96 0.58
N GLU A 26 13.50 -9.23 -0.11
CA GLU A 26 14.27 -8.18 -0.77
C GLU A 26 13.52 -7.54 -1.94
N GLU A 27 12.87 -8.34 -2.79
CA GLU A 27 12.07 -7.83 -3.91
C GLU A 27 10.88 -7.00 -3.42
N ALA A 28 10.19 -7.48 -2.38
CA ALA A 28 9.08 -6.76 -1.73
C ALA A 28 9.55 -5.43 -1.10
N LYS A 29 10.74 -5.40 -0.52
CA LYS A 29 11.31 -4.18 0.03
C LYS A 29 11.67 -3.18 -1.07
N ASP A 30 12.25 -3.64 -2.17
CA ASP A 30 12.63 -2.81 -3.31
C ASP A 30 11.39 -2.15 -3.95
N ILE A 31 10.32 -2.90 -4.18
CA ILE A 31 9.09 -2.34 -4.75
C ILE A 31 8.41 -1.33 -3.82
N LYS A 32 8.42 -1.56 -2.50
CA LYS A 32 7.88 -0.62 -1.52
C LYS A 32 8.66 0.70 -1.49
N GLU A 33 9.98 0.62 -1.54
CA GLU A 33 10.84 1.81 -1.63
C GLU A 33 10.62 2.56 -2.94
N LEU A 34 10.44 1.85 -4.05
CA LEU A 34 10.10 2.44 -5.35
C LEU A 34 8.76 3.18 -5.31
N ILE A 35 7.70 2.56 -4.78
CA ILE A 35 6.37 3.20 -4.64
C ILE A 35 6.45 4.45 -3.77
N LYS A 36 7.16 4.37 -2.63
CA LYS A 36 7.36 5.51 -1.74
C LYS A 36 8.06 6.67 -2.47
N SER A 37 9.03 6.37 -3.34
CA SER A 37 9.73 7.41 -4.12
C SER A 37 8.76 8.15 -5.04
N TYR A 38 7.88 7.43 -5.75
CA TYR A 38 6.85 8.01 -6.62
C TYR A 38 5.78 8.79 -5.86
N SER A 39 5.51 8.44 -4.60
CA SER A 39 4.47 9.07 -3.78
C SER A 39 4.93 10.36 -3.09
N THR A 40 6.25 10.53 -2.93
CA THR A 40 6.84 11.60 -2.12
C THR A 40 7.77 12.53 -2.87
N SER A 41 8.18 12.18 -4.08
CA SER A 41 9.15 12.95 -4.86
C SER A 41 8.58 13.40 -6.19
N ASP A 42 8.96 14.59 -6.63
CA ASP A 42 8.74 15.03 -8.00
C ASP A 42 9.63 14.20 -8.93
N MET A 43 9.00 13.26 -9.65
CA MET A 43 9.67 12.36 -10.60
C MET A 43 9.77 12.98 -12.01
N GLY A 44 9.53 14.29 -12.14
CA GLY A 44 9.61 15.01 -13.41
C GLY A 44 8.51 14.59 -14.37
N GLU A 45 8.88 14.10 -15.54
CA GLU A 45 7.94 13.70 -16.60
C GLU A 45 7.47 12.24 -16.49
N ASP A 46 8.04 11.46 -15.56
CA ASP A 46 7.58 10.11 -15.31
C ASP A 46 6.23 10.12 -14.60
N SER A 47 5.37 9.15 -14.93
CA SER A 47 4.12 8.94 -14.22
C SER A 47 4.04 7.53 -13.66
N ALA A 48 3.41 7.41 -12.50
CA ALA A 48 3.20 6.11 -11.86
C ALA A 48 1.75 5.96 -11.40
N SER A 49 1.22 4.77 -11.63
CA SER A 49 -0.12 4.37 -11.20
C SER A 49 -0.05 3.00 -10.57
N ILE A 50 -0.86 2.78 -9.54
CA ILE A 50 -0.85 1.52 -8.80
C ILE A 50 -2.23 0.89 -8.83
N THR A 51 -2.26 -0.37 -9.24
CA THR A 51 -3.44 -1.24 -9.18
C THR A 51 -3.35 -2.13 -7.94
N SER A 52 -4.35 -2.98 -7.72
CA SER A 52 -4.31 -3.97 -6.63
C SER A 52 -3.10 -4.92 -6.69
N HIS A 53 -2.45 -5.11 -7.84
CA HIS A 53 -1.39 -6.13 -8.04
C HIS A 53 -0.13 -5.61 -8.72
N ASP A 54 -0.18 -4.44 -9.33
CA ASP A 54 0.91 -3.92 -10.14
C ASP A 54 1.15 -2.44 -9.89
N LEU A 55 2.41 -2.06 -9.76
CA LEU A 55 2.87 -0.70 -10.03
C LEU A 55 3.16 -0.57 -11.53
N ILE A 56 2.52 0.39 -12.18
CA ILE A 56 2.71 0.71 -13.59
C ILE A 56 3.41 2.07 -13.68
N VAL A 57 4.65 2.05 -14.16
CA VAL A 57 5.47 3.25 -14.40
C VAL A 57 5.52 3.53 -15.89
N ALA A 58 5.15 4.73 -16.30
CA ALA A 58 5.34 5.24 -17.66
C ALA A 58 6.43 6.31 -17.67
N LYS A 59 7.45 6.12 -18.51
CA LYS A 59 8.60 7.03 -18.66
C LYS A 59 8.33 8.07 -19.75
N SER A 60 9.11 9.15 -19.73
CA SER A 60 9.03 10.24 -20.72
C SER A 60 9.29 9.79 -22.17
N ASP A 61 10.07 8.73 -22.37
CA ASP A 61 10.32 8.14 -23.69
C ASP A 61 9.15 7.28 -24.23
N GLY A 62 8.06 7.19 -23.47
CA GLY A 62 6.85 6.42 -23.80
C GLY A 62 6.92 4.95 -23.39
N SER A 63 8.03 4.47 -22.83
CA SER A 63 8.12 3.11 -22.29
C SER A 63 7.26 2.94 -21.04
N LYS A 64 6.76 1.70 -20.85
CA LYS A 64 5.96 1.32 -19.67
C LYS A 64 6.55 0.08 -19.04
N HIS A 65 6.70 0.13 -17.72
CA HIS A 65 7.18 -0.97 -16.90
C HIS A 65 6.11 -1.33 -15.87
N SER A 66 5.86 -2.63 -15.70
CA SER A 66 4.97 -3.17 -14.66
C SER A 66 5.81 -3.93 -13.66
N TYR A 67 5.57 -3.68 -12.38
CA TYR A 67 6.21 -4.37 -11.26
C TYR A 67 5.13 -5.01 -10.40
N GLU A 68 5.25 -6.31 -10.16
CA GLU A 68 4.32 -7.03 -9.29
C GLU A 68 4.44 -6.51 -7.85
N LEU A 69 3.30 -6.34 -7.19
CA LEU A 69 3.23 -6.00 -5.76
C LEU A 69 3.39 -7.27 -4.90
N PRO A 70 3.75 -7.12 -3.60
CA PRO A 70 3.79 -8.23 -2.66
C PRO A 70 2.49 -9.04 -2.66
N LYS A 71 2.62 -10.37 -2.55
CA LYS A 71 1.51 -11.33 -2.64
C LYS A 71 0.64 -11.41 -1.39
N ASP A 72 1.11 -10.84 -0.30
CA ASP A 72 0.52 -10.87 1.04
C ASP A 72 0.00 -9.49 1.48
N GLU A 73 0.50 -8.40 0.88
CA GLU A 73 0.14 -7.03 1.24
C GLU A 73 -0.47 -6.24 0.09
N PHE A 74 -1.54 -5.51 0.39
CA PHE A 74 -2.28 -4.61 -0.48
C PHE A 74 -1.88 -3.16 -0.20
N PHE A 75 -1.60 -2.42 -1.27
CA PHE A 75 -1.36 -0.98 -1.19
C PHE A 75 -2.67 -0.20 -1.29
N VAL A 76 -2.91 0.69 -0.33
CA VAL A 76 -4.01 1.66 -0.38
C VAL A 76 -3.50 3.04 -0.01
N SER A 77 -3.92 4.05 -0.78
CA SER A 77 -3.58 5.45 -0.55
C SER A 77 -4.85 6.26 -0.29
N ILE A 78 -4.86 7.01 0.81
CA ILE A 78 -6.06 7.68 1.31
C ILE A 78 -5.82 9.18 1.42
N ALA A 79 -6.71 9.99 0.84
CA ALA A 79 -6.72 11.44 1.01
C ALA A 79 -7.97 11.86 1.81
N PRO A 80 -7.84 12.08 3.14
CA PRO A 80 -8.89 12.68 3.95
C PRO A 80 -9.15 14.13 3.53
N TYR A 81 -10.38 14.59 3.70
CA TYR A 81 -10.77 15.97 3.38
C TYR A 81 -11.82 16.49 4.36
N ILE A 82 -11.97 17.81 4.42
CA ILE A 82 -13.00 18.53 5.18
C ILE A 82 -14.04 19.13 4.22
N ASN A 83 -13.60 19.88 3.19
CA ASN A 83 -14.54 20.64 2.34
C ASN A 83 -14.71 20.02 0.96
N GLU A 84 -13.60 19.73 0.28
CA GLU A 84 -13.62 19.33 -1.13
C GLU A 84 -12.85 18.04 -1.38
N THR A 85 -13.35 17.26 -2.34
CA THR A 85 -12.72 16.04 -2.82
C THR A 85 -12.93 15.89 -4.32
N HIS A 86 -12.25 14.92 -4.92
CA HIS A 86 -12.48 14.47 -6.28
C HIS A 86 -12.61 12.94 -6.32
N PRO A 87 -13.42 12.39 -7.26
CA PRO A 87 -13.43 10.95 -7.47
C PRO A 87 -12.03 10.44 -7.85
N CYS A 88 -11.67 9.27 -7.33
CA CYS A 88 -10.43 8.56 -7.65
C CYS A 88 -10.71 7.06 -7.58
N ALA A 89 -10.23 6.30 -8.56
CA ALA A 89 -10.46 4.84 -8.64
C ALA A 89 -9.13 4.06 -8.72
N LEU A 90 -8.17 4.57 -9.48
CA LEU A 90 -6.79 4.10 -9.48
C LEU A 90 -5.92 5.24 -9.00
N HIS A 91 -5.06 4.96 -8.02
CA HIS A 91 -4.21 6.00 -7.48
C HIS A 91 -3.10 6.33 -8.50
N ASN A 92 -3.11 7.57 -8.98
CA ASN A 92 -2.01 8.15 -9.74
C ASN A 92 -1.07 8.82 -8.74
N LEU A 93 0.03 8.12 -8.43
CA LEU A 93 0.99 8.49 -7.39
C LEU A 93 1.59 9.87 -7.67
N THR A 94 1.68 10.27 -8.94
CA THR A 94 2.33 11.50 -9.40
C THR A 94 1.36 12.62 -9.79
N GLY A 95 0.03 12.38 -9.79
CA GLY A 95 -0.93 13.29 -10.43
C GLY A 95 -2.16 13.67 -9.60
N CYS A 96 -2.42 13.01 -8.48
CA CYS A 96 -3.55 13.33 -7.60
C CYS A 96 -3.12 14.30 -6.49
N GLN A 97 -3.98 15.26 -6.14
CA GLN A 97 -3.78 16.20 -5.04
C GLN A 97 -5.00 16.20 -4.11
N GLY A 98 -4.81 15.73 -2.89
CA GLY A 98 -5.76 15.83 -1.79
C GLY A 98 -5.74 17.21 -1.13
N GLU A 99 -6.83 17.54 -0.44
CA GLU A 99 -7.01 18.83 0.25
C GLU A 99 -6.01 19.03 1.40
N MET A 100 -5.72 17.96 2.15
CA MET A 100 -5.03 18.05 3.44
C MET A 100 -3.56 17.58 3.38
N ALA A 101 -2.72 18.34 2.70
CA ALA A 101 -1.28 18.10 2.59
C ALA A 101 -0.52 18.35 3.90
N ASN A 102 0.47 17.50 4.21
CA ASN A 102 1.36 17.65 5.35
C ASN A 102 0.71 17.68 6.75
N GLU A 103 -0.53 17.21 6.87
CA GLU A 103 -1.27 17.16 8.13
C GLU A 103 -1.05 15.83 8.85
N LYS A 104 -1.26 15.81 10.18
CA LYS A 104 -1.13 14.59 11.00
C LYS A 104 -2.50 14.04 11.36
N PHE A 105 -2.69 12.76 11.11
CA PHE A 105 -3.93 12.04 11.36
C PHE A 105 -3.69 10.87 12.30
N ALA A 106 -4.64 10.61 13.21
CA ALA A 106 -4.70 9.33 13.90
C ALA A 106 -5.45 8.35 12.99
N VAL A 107 -4.75 7.32 12.53
CA VAL A 107 -5.26 6.31 11.60
C VAL A 107 -5.38 4.99 12.36
N TYR A 108 -6.60 4.45 12.37
CA TYR A 108 -6.91 3.15 12.95
C TYR A 108 -7.57 2.25 11.91
N ILE A 109 -7.05 1.04 11.74
CA ILE A 109 -7.58 0.01 10.84
C ILE A 109 -7.69 -1.30 11.62
N GLU A 110 -8.87 -1.91 11.59
CA GLU A 110 -9.11 -3.24 12.16
C GLU A 110 -9.65 -4.21 11.11
N ASP A 111 -9.27 -5.48 11.26
CA ASP A 111 -9.81 -6.58 10.47
C ASP A 111 -11.22 -7.00 10.92
N GLU A 112 -11.79 -7.99 10.24
CA GLU A 112 -13.11 -8.53 10.56
C GLU A 112 -13.17 -9.26 11.92
N GLU A 113 -12.02 -9.68 12.46
CA GLU A 113 -11.90 -10.32 13.77
C GLU A 113 -11.75 -9.28 14.91
N GLY A 114 -11.55 -8.01 14.57
CA GLY A 114 -11.33 -6.91 15.51
C GLY A 114 -9.87 -6.75 15.95
N ASN A 115 -8.92 -7.36 15.23
CA ASN A 115 -7.50 -7.12 15.46
C ASN A 115 -7.09 -5.81 14.78
N ALA A 116 -6.35 -4.97 15.51
CA ALA A 116 -5.76 -3.77 14.94
C ALA A 116 -4.62 -4.14 13.98
N VAL A 117 -4.73 -3.68 12.74
CA VAL A 117 -3.69 -3.79 11.70
C VAL A 117 -2.88 -2.51 11.59
N VAL A 118 -3.51 -1.36 11.82
CA VAL A 118 -2.85 -0.05 11.92
C VAL A 118 -3.45 0.68 13.10
N ASP A 119 -2.59 1.25 13.96
CA ASP A 119 -2.99 2.15 15.05
C ASP A 119 -1.84 3.16 15.27
N GLU A 120 -1.78 4.15 14.39
CA GLU A 120 -0.63 5.06 14.31
C GLU A 120 -1.04 6.51 14.01
N VAL A 121 -0.16 7.44 14.39
CA VAL A 121 -0.24 8.83 13.93
C VAL A 121 0.61 8.99 12.68
N MET A 122 -0.04 9.19 11.53
CA MET A 122 0.60 9.29 10.23
C MET A 122 0.51 10.72 9.68
N LYS A 123 1.55 11.14 8.97
CA LYS A 123 1.57 12.44 8.28
C LYS A 123 1.23 12.21 6.80
N SER A 124 0.29 12.97 6.26
CA SER A 124 0.05 12.96 4.81
C SER A 124 1.26 13.55 4.07
N HIS A 125 1.46 13.07 2.84
CA HIS A 125 2.48 13.56 1.93
C HIS A 125 2.16 14.96 1.40
N ASP A 126 3.05 15.51 0.57
CA ASP A 126 2.86 16.81 -0.06
C ASP A 126 1.62 16.84 -0.97
N ASN A 127 1.28 15.69 -1.55
CA ASN A 127 0.08 15.50 -2.34
C ASN A 127 -1.20 15.27 -1.50
N GLY A 128 -1.13 15.29 -0.16
CA GLY A 128 -2.29 15.10 0.71
C GLY A 128 -2.75 13.66 0.95
N PHE A 129 -2.03 12.67 0.42
CA PHE A 129 -2.34 11.26 0.62
C PHE A 129 -1.54 10.64 1.78
N ILE A 130 -2.09 9.57 2.35
CA ILE A 130 -1.46 8.68 3.32
C ILE A 130 -1.40 7.29 2.69
N ASP A 131 -0.18 6.78 2.52
CA ASP A 131 0.06 5.46 1.95
C ASP A 131 0.13 4.38 3.02
N LEU A 132 -0.56 3.27 2.78
CA LEU A 132 -0.72 2.16 3.72
C LEU A 132 -0.51 0.82 3.02
N TRP A 133 0.09 -0.11 3.76
CA TRP A 133 0.17 -1.53 3.39
C TRP A 133 -0.63 -2.33 4.41
N ILE A 134 -1.62 -3.08 3.94
CA ILE A 134 -2.51 -3.90 4.76
C ILE A 134 -2.54 -5.33 4.21
N PRO A 135 -2.81 -6.37 5.02
CA PRO A 135 -2.94 -7.73 4.50
C PRO A 135 -4.01 -7.84 3.40
N ARG A 136 -3.81 -8.77 2.47
CA ARG A 136 -4.74 -9.00 1.34
C ARG A 136 -5.96 -9.83 1.72
N ASP A 137 -6.91 -9.85 0.79
CA ASP A 137 -8.03 -10.80 0.72
C ASP A 137 -9.02 -10.73 1.89
N GLN A 138 -9.22 -9.52 2.42
CA GLN A 138 -10.20 -9.27 3.47
C GLN A 138 -10.73 -7.83 3.47
N THR A 139 -11.80 -7.64 4.24
CA THR A 139 -12.42 -6.34 4.53
C THR A 139 -11.83 -5.73 5.80
N TYR A 140 -11.79 -4.40 5.86
CA TYR A 140 -11.35 -3.65 7.03
C TYR A 140 -12.32 -2.54 7.37
N LYS A 141 -12.40 -2.22 8.66
CA LYS A 141 -12.94 -0.94 9.12
C LYS A 141 -11.78 0.01 9.32
N ILE A 142 -11.93 1.22 8.80
CA ILE A 142 -10.95 2.29 8.94
C ILE A 142 -11.59 3.50 9.60
N SER A 143 -10.84 4.11 10.51
CA SER A 143 -11.15 5.36 11.18
C SER A 143 -9.98 6.33 11.03
N ILE A 144 -10.26 7.54 10.55
CA ILE A 144 -9.29 8.63 10.49
C ILE A 144 -9.79 9.79 11.35
N ALA A 145 -8.95 10.25 12.29
CA ALA A 145 -9.28 11.37 13.17
C ALA A 145 -8.27 12.53 13.03
N TYR A 146 -8.79 13.76 13.11
CA TYR A 146 -8.05 15.00 12.96
C TYR A 146 -8.68 16.13 13.77
N LYS A 147 -7.96 16.69 14.75
CA LYS A 147 -8.39 17.88 15.53
C LYS A 147 -9.85 17.82 16.01
N GLY A 148 -10.29 16.67 16.51
CA GLY A 148 -11.65 16.44 17.01
C GLY A 148 -12.70 16.06 15.95
N LYS A 149 -12.32 16.03 14.67
CA LYS A 149 -13.12 15.51 13.55
C LYS A 149 -12.80 14.05 13.29
N LYS A 150 -13.74 13.32 12.71
CA LYS A 150 -13.57 11.90 12.38
C LYS A 150 -14.25 11.53 11.06
N ALA A 151 -13.68 10.54 10.38
CA ALA A 151 -14.29 9.83 9.26
C ALA A 151 -14.12 8.32 9.50
N ASP A 152 -15.21 7.57 9.30
CA ASP A 152 -15.22 6.11 9.37
C ASP A 152 -15.61 5.55 8.01
N SER A 153 -15.00 4.44 7.59
CA SER A 153 -15.32 3.76 6.34
C SER A 153 -15.07 2.26 6.43
N THR A 154 -15.51 1.54 5.41
CA THR A 154 -15.15 0.15 5.15
C THR A 154 -14.39 0.08 3.85
N ILE A 155 -13.28 -0.64 3.85
CA ILE A 155 -12.41 -0.83 2.68
C ILE A 155 -12.14 -2.31 2.51
N SER A 156 -11.75 -2.72 1.32
CA SER A 156 -11.37 -4.10 1.03
C SER A 156 -10.06 -4.16 0.27
N SER A 157 -9.41 -5.32 0.34
CA SER A 157 -8.06 -5.57 -0.17
C SER A 157 -8.01 -6.71 -1.19
N PHE A 158 -9.15 -6.96 -1.87
CA PHE A 158 -9.29 -8.02 -2.85
C PHE A 158 -8.69 -7.63 -4.21
N LYS A 159 -8.49 -8.63 -5.04
CA LYS A 159 -8.09 -8.42 -6.43
C LYS A 159 -9.10 -7.60 -7.21
N GLY A 160 -8.61 -6.52 -7.82
CA GLY A 160 -9.41 -5.57 -8.59
C GLY A 160 -9.92 -4.38 -7.78
N ASP A 161 -9.73 -4.39 -6.46
CA ASP A 161 -10.15 -3.28 -5.61
C ASP A 161 -9.37 -2.00 -5.92
N HIS A 162 -10.03 -0.88 -5.66
CA HIS A 162 -9.47 0.45 -5.82
C HIS A 162 -8.37 0.70 -4.80
N THR A 163 -7.26 1.27 -5.26
CA THR A 163 -6.10 1.62 -4.43
C THR A 163 -6.12 3.07 -3.93
N CYS A 164 -7.14 3.84 -4.33
CA CYS A 164 -7.28 5.26 -4.03
C CYS A 164 -8.58 5.53 -3.28
N ILE A 165 -8.50 6.13 -2.09
CA ILE A 165 -9.67 6.45 -1.28
C ILE A 165 -9.71 7.96 -1.04
N THR A 166 -10.70 8.61 -1.64
CA THR A 166 -10.93 10.06 -1.51
C THR A 166 -12.31 10.37 -0.94
N THR A 167 -12.99 9.37 -0.36
CA THR A 167 -14.37 9.46 0.14
C THR A 167 -14.46 9.70 1.65
N MET A 168 -13.33 9.85 2.34
CA MET A 168 -13.29 10.02 3.80
C MET A 168 -13.37 11.51 4.19
N GLN A 169 -14.60 12.01 4.32
CA GLN A 169 -14.86 13.36 4.80
C GLN A 169 -14.83 13.44 6.34
N LEU A 170 -13.98 14.30 6.87
CA LEU A 170 -13.82 14.56 8.30
C LEU A 170 -14.87 15.56 8.79
N SER A 171 -15.76 15.10 9.66
CA SER A 171 -16.78 15.94 10.30
C SER A 171 -16.59 16.06 11.80
#